data_AF-A0A1F4F9F8-F1
#
_entry.id   AF-A0A1F4F9F8-F1
#
_cell.length_a   1.000
_cell.length_b   1.000
_cell.length_c   1.000
_cell.angle_alpha   90.00
_cell.angle_beta   90.00
_cell.angle_gamma   90.00
#
_symmetry.space_group_name_H-M   'P 1'
#
loop_
_entity.id
_entity.type
_entity.pdbx_description
1 polymer ?
#
loop_
_entity_poly.entity_id
_entity_poly.type
_entity_poly.pdbx_seq_one_letter_code
_entity_poly.pdbx_strand_id
1 'polypeptide(L)' 'MKSVVDPSHAAAVNRALTPDFTRARRIVAAFEKARAEGKDRAKLDGALIEVPVYAAAKRVLESAAHSSPPPKRKQG' A
#
# COMPACT_ATOMS: atom_id res chain seq x y z
N MET A 1 -4.65 -0.77 -15.03
CA MET A 1 -4.52 -2.24 -15.21
C MET A 1 -3.49 -2.50 -16.29
N LYS A 2 -2.51 -3.38 -16.07
CA LYS A 2 -1.62 -3.86 -17.14
C LYS A 2 -2.18 -5.17 -17.66
N SER A 3 -2.54 -5.22 -18.93
CA SER A 3 -3.02 -6.46 -19.56
C SER A 3 -1.87 -7.44 -19.73
N VAL A 4 -2.16 -8.73 -19.53
CA VAL A 4 -1.21 -9.83 -19.66
C VAL A 4 -1.70 -10.74 -20.79
N VAL A 5 -0.82 -11.09 -21.72
CA VAL A 5 -1.14 -11.96 -22.89
C VAL A 5 -0.61 -13.38 -22.75
N ASP A 6 0.30 -13.62 -21.79
CA ASP A 6 0.87 -14.93 -21.49
C ASP A 6 0.76 -15.20 -19.98
N PRO A 7 0.22 -16.36 -19.55
CA PRO A 7 0.07 -16.67 -18.13
C PRO A 7 1.36 -16.58 -17.30
N SER A 8 2.54 -16.83 -17.91
CA SER A 8 3.84 -16.76 -17.24
C SER A 8 4.19 -15.35 -16.77
N HIS A 9 3.67 -14.30 -17.42
CA HIS A 9 3.94 -12.91 -17.05
C HIS A 9 3.21 -12.48 -15.78
N ALA A 10 2.13 -13.17 -15.39
CA ALA A 10 1.27 -12.75 -14.28
C ALA A 10 2.04 -12.60 -12.96
N ALA A 11 2.94 -13.54 -12.66
CA ALA A 11 3.73 -13.50 -11.42
C ALA A 11 4.69 -12.29 -11.37
N ALA A 12 5.38 -11.99 -12.47
CA ALA A 12 6.30 -10.86 -12.55
C ALA A 12 5.57 -9.52 -12.48
N VAL A 13 4.45 -9.39 -13.20
CA VAL A 13 3.61 -8.18 -13.17
C VAL A 13 3.02 -7.96 -11.79
N ASN A 14 2.46 -8.99 -11.16
CA ASN A 14 1.90 -8.87 -9.82
C ASN A 14 2.98 -8.47 -8.80
N ARG A 15 4.18 -9.06 -8.84
CA ARG A 15 5.29 -8.67 -7.96
C ARG A 15 5.67 -7.20 -8.14
N ALA A 16 5.76 -6.72 -9.38
CA ALA A 16 6.11 -5.33 -9.67
C ALA A 16 5.03 -4.33 -9.26
N LEU A 17 3.76 -4.74 -9.28
CA LEU A 17 2.62 -3.90 -8.95
C LEU A 17 2.07 -4.10 -7.52
N THR A 18 2.65 -5.04 -6.76
CA THR A 18 2.24 -5.27 -5.37
C THR A 18 2.64 -4.05 -4.53
N PRO A 19 1.69 -3.34 -3.91
CA PRO A 19 1.99 -2.18 -3.07
C PRO A 19 2.75 -2.56 -1.79
N ASP A 20 3.54 -1.62 -1.27
CA ASP A 20 4.15 -1.75 0.05
C ASP A 20 3.16 -1.33 1.15
N PHE A 21 2.41 -2.31 1.66
CA PHE A 21 1.44 -2.10 2.73
C PHE A 21 2.10 -1.75 4.07
N THR A 22 3.33 -2.20 4.32
CA THR A 22 4.06 -1.91 5.56
C THR A 22 4.36 -0.42 5.63
N ARG A 23 4.88 0.15 4.55
CA ARG A 23 5.14 1.59 4.46
C ARG A 23 3.85 2.41 4.55
N ALA A 24 2.78 1.97 3.87
CA ALA A 24 1.49 2.64 3.95
C ALA A 24 0.94 2.71 5.39
N ARG A 25 1.04 1.61 6.16
CA ARG A 25 0.65 1.59 7.59
C ARG A 25 1.47 2.56 8.43
N ARG A 26 2.80 2.60 8.23
CA ARG A 26 3.69 3.52 8.97
C ARG A 26 3.33 4.98 8.71
N ILE A 27 3.03 5.34 7.45
CA ILE A 27 2.61 6.69 7.06
C ILE A 27 1.32 7.09 7.78
N VAL A 28 0.29 6.24 7.71
CA VAL A 28 -1.02 6.52 8.34
C VAL A 28 -0.86 6.65 9.85
N ALA A 29 -0.16 5.71 10.50
CA ALA A 29 0.06 5.75 11.94
C ALA A 29 0.81 7.01 12.41
N ALA A 30 1.88 7.40 11.71
CA ALA A 30 2.65 8.59 12.04
C ALA A 30 1.83 9.88 11.87
N PHE A 31 1.02 9.96 10.79
CA PHE A 31 0.17 11.12 10.53
C PHE A 31 -0.94 11.29 11.57
N GLU A 32 -1.66 10.20 11.87
CA GLU A 32 -2.74 10.23 12.87
C GLU A 32 -2.20 10.53 14.28
N LYS A 33 -1.04 9.96 14.63
CA LYS A 33 -0.38 10.27 15.91
C LYS A 33 -0.06 11.75 16.03
N ALA A 34 0.54 12.35 14.99
CA ALA A 34 0.87 13.77 15.01
C ALA A 34 -0.39 14.64 15.14
N ARG A 35 -1.48 14.28 14.44
CA ARG A 35 -2.77 14.97 14.53
C ARG A 35 -3.36 14.88 15.94
N ALA A 36 -3.35 13.69 16.56
CA ALA A 36 -3.84 13.48 17.91
C ALA A 36 -3.03 14.28 18.95
N GLU A 37 -1.74 14.49 18.70
CA GLU A 37 -0.85 15.33 19.52
C GLU A 37 -0.98 16.83 19.22
N GLY A 38 -1.86 17.24 18.31
CA GLY A 38 -2.05 18.65 17.93
C GLY A 38 -0.87 19.25 17.15
N LYS A 39 -0.04 18.41 16.52
CA LYS A 39 1.11 18.87 15.73
C LYS A 39 0.69 19.25 14.31
N ASP A 40 1.16 20.39 13.84
CA ASP A 40 0.93 20.85 12.45
C ASP A 40 1.62 19.98 11.40
N ARG A 41 2.67 19.23 11.77
CA ARG A 41 3.50 18.46 10.84
C ARG A 41 3.78 17.05 11.35
N ALA A 42 3.46 16.06 10.52
CA ALA A 42 3.84 14.67 10.73
C ALA A 42 5.14 14.35 9.98
N LYS A 43 6.01 13.53 10.56
CA LYS A 43 7.23 13.05 9.89
C LYS A 43 7.37 11.54 10.01
N LEU A 44 7.95 10.93 8.98
CA LEU A 44 8.40 9.54 8.99
C LEU A 44 9.81 9.48 8.43
N ASP A 45 10.72 8.85 9.18
CA ASP A 45 12.14 8.72 8.79
C ASP A 45 12.78 10.09 8.44
N GLY A 46 12.40 11.14 9.16
CA GLY A 46 12.87 12.52 8.96
C GLY A 46 12.14 13.32 7.87
N ALA A 47 11.41 12.66 6.98
CA ALA A 47 10.67 13.30 5.89
C ALA A 47 9.27 13.76 6.33
N LEU A 48 8.82 14.91 5.82
CA LEU A 48 7.45 15.42 6.03
C LEU A 48 6.43 14.50 5.35
N ILE A 49 5.37 14.14 6.07
CA ILE A 49 4.21 13.48 5.47
C ILE A 49 3.21 14.57 5.08
N GLU A 50 3.09 14.82 3.79
CA GLU A 50 2.06 15.70 3.25
C GLU A 50 0.68 15.02 3.25
N VAL A 51 -0.38 15.82 3.32
CA VAL A 51 -1.78 15.36 3.24
C VAL A 51 -2.03 14.42 2.03
N PRO A 52 -1.58 14.73 0.80
CA PRO A 52 -1.72 13.80 -0.33
C PRO A 52 -1.01 12.46 -0.14
N VAL A 53 0.15 12.43 0.54
CA VAL A 53 0.87 11.17 0.84
C VAL A 53 0.09 10.32 1.83
N TYR A 54 -0.46 10.94 2.87
CA TYR A 54 -1.35 10.27 3.82
C TYR A 54 -2.62 9.73 3.13
N ALA A 55 -3.26 10.53 2.27
CA ALA A 55 -4.45 10.12 1.53
C ALA A 55 -4.16 8.95 0.56
N ALA A 56 -3.01 8.98 -0.13
CA ALA A 56 -2.56 7.87 -0.97
C ALA A 56 -2.30 6.60 -0.15
N ALA A 57 -1.65 6.70 1.01
CA ALA A 57 -1.41 5.56 1.88
C ALA A 57 -2.72 4.92 2.37
N LYS A 58 -3.73 5.73 2.73
CA LYS A 58 -5.07 5.21 3.06
C LYS A 58 -5.69 4.41 1.92
N ARG A 59 -5.67 4.93 0.69
CA ARG A 59 -6.21 4.21 -0.48
C ARG A 59 -5.49 2.89 -0.74
N VAL A 60 -4.17 2.82 -0.51
CA VAL A 60 -3.41 1.56 -0.59
C VAL A 60 -3.88 0.56 0.47
N LEU A 61 -4.14 1.00 1.71
CA LEU A 61 -4.64 0.09 2.75
C LEU A 61 -6.07 -0.38 2.47
N GLU A 62 -6.91 0.49 1.90
CA GLU A 62 -8.26 0.14 1.45
C GLU A 62 -8.22 -0.89 0.31
N SER A 63 -7.30 -0.78 -0.64
CA SER A 63 -7.19 -1.76 -1.74
C SER A 63 -6.76 -3.16 -1.26
N ALA A 64 -6.01 -3.25 -0.16
CA ALA A 64 -5.65 -4.52 0.47
C ALA A 64 -6.88 -5.33 0.90
N ALA A 65 -7.93 -4.65 1.37
CA ALA A 65 -9.19 -5.28 1.77
C ALA A 65 -9.98 -5.84 0.58
N HIS A 66 -9.72 -5.33 -0.63
CA HIS A 66 -10.40 -5.73 -1.86
C HIS A 66 -9.64 -6.81 -2.66
N SER A 67 -8.38 -7.09 -2.31
CA SER A 67 -7.58 -8.14 -2.96
C SER A 67 -7.61 -9.43 -2.13
N SER A 68 -8.43 -10.41 -2.52
CA SER A 68 -8.31 -11.78 -2.02
C SER A 68 -7.05 -12.45 -2.60
N PRO A 69 -6.27 -13.23 -1.83
CA PRO A 69 -5.18 -13.99 -2.40
C PRO A 69 -5.72 -15.01 -3.42
N PRO A 70 -5.05 -15.21 -4.57
CA PRO A 70 -5.49 -16.21 -5.54
C PRO A 70 -5.47 -17.60 -4.89
N PRO A 71 -6.48 -18.45 -5.16
CA PRO A 71 -6.52 -19.80 -4.59
C PRO A 71 -5.25 -20.57 -5.02
N LYS A 72 -4.64 -21.28 -4.06
CA LYS A 72 -3.53 -22.19 -4.36
C LYS A 72 -4.01 -23.22 -5.40
N ARG A 73 -3.45 -23.19 -6.61
CA ARG A 73 -3.65 -24.25 -7.59
C ARG A 73 -3.18 -25.57 -6.95
N LYS A 74 -4.09 -26.51 -6.75
CA LYS A 74 -3.72 -27.92 -6.48
C LYS A 74 -2.94 -28.38 -7.70
N GLN A 75 -1.66 -28.71 -7.52
CA GLN A 75 -0.94 -29.50 -8.50
C GLN A 75 -1.50 -30.92 -8.41
N GLY A 76 -2.08 -31.39 -9.51
CA GLY A 76 -2.69 -32.70 -9.70
C GLY A 76 -3.08 -32.85 -11.15
#